data_AF-A0A9Q4DM69-F1
#
_entry.id   AF-A0A9Q4DM69-F1
#
_cell.length_a   1.000
_cell.length_b   1.000
_cell.length_c   1.000
_cell.angle_alpha   90.00
_cell.angle_beta   90.00
_cell.angle_gamma   90.00
#
_symmetry.space_group_name_H-M   'P 1'
#
loop_
_entity.id
_entity.type
_entity.pdbx_description
1 polymer ?
#
loop_
_entity_poly.entity_id
_entity_poly.type
_entity_poly.pdbx_seq_one_letter_code
_entity_poly.pdbx_strand_id
1 'polypeptide(L)'
;MDKYPFPYNIRHKLSFFRDTFDMIIQNAHTLTVRWEISEETMRLAEAVLFEKPQDMIKELRIVIKRKGVEAVRTKRTSYHKGEWTIGQAAGDAVYRAEYRIVNSMNVSLKLAGTKGIYLAENGISDINSFQSEDAHIRWEKQFSAYTCYGRGEKER
;
A
#
# COMPACT_ATOMS: atom_id res chain seq x y z
N MET A 1 -29.20 -11.87 24.66
CA MET A 1 -28.57 -10.90 23.73
C MET A 1 -27.09 -11.19 23.73
N ASP A 2 -26.65 -12.10 22.87
CA ASP A 2 -25.23 -12.41 22.74
C ASP A 2 -24.55 -11.30 21.92
N LYS A 3 -23.63 -10.60 22.59
CA LYS A 3 -22.72 -9.63 21.99
C LYS A 3 -21.79 -10.40 21.06
N TYR A 4 -21.87 -10.07 19.76
CA TYR A 4 -21.01 -10.50 18.66
C TYR A 4 -19.77 -11.32 19.05
N PRO A 5 -19.78 -12.65 18.87
CA PRO A 5 -18.52 -13.35 18.75
C PRO A 5 -17.98 -12.98 17.37
N PHE A 6 -17.01 -12.05 17.32
CA PHE A 6 -16.16 -11.82 16.16
C PHE A 6 -15.68 -13.17 15.63
N PRO A 7 -16.25 -13.73 14.55
CA PRO A 7 -15.81 -15.02 14.08
C PRO A 7 -14.68 -14.74 13.10
N TYR A 8 -13.48 -15.17 13.50
CA TYR A 8 -12.40 -15.55 12.61
C TYR A 8 -11.73 -14.42 11.82
N ASN A 9 -10.43 -14.26 12.13
CA ASN A 9 -9.38 -13.90 11.18
C ASN A 9 -9.82 -14.02 9.72
N ILE A 10 -9.99 -12.87 9.04
CA ILE A 10 -10.12 -12.73 7.58
C ILE A 10 -8.99 -13.48 6.83
N ARG A 11 -7.95 -13.93 7.53
CA ARG A 11 -6.77 -14.60 6.98
C ARG A 11 -6.93 -16.06 6.56
N HIS A 12 -8.05 -16.77 6.78
CA HIS A 12 -7.99 -18.24 6.62
C HIS A 12 -9.17 -19.01 6.01
N LYS A 13 -10.24 -18.40 5.49
CA LYS A 13 -11.36 -19.19 4.90
C LYS A 13 -11.81 -18.84 3.49
N LEU A 14 -11.50 -17.66 2.98
CA LEU A 14 -11.75 -17.33 1.58
C LEU A 14 -10.41 -17.37 0.87
N SER A 15 -10.16 -18.46 0.16
CA SER A 15 -9.07 -18.47 -0.80
C SER A 15 -9.39 -17.38 -1.83
N PHE A 16 -8.59 -16.33 -1.84
CA PHE A 16 -8.63 -15.17 -2.74
C PHE A 16 -8.31 -15.54 -4.20
N PHE A 17 -8.82 -16.69 -4.70
CA PHE A 17 -8.43 -17.31 -5.97
C PHE A 17 -8.71 -16.45 -7.21
N ARG A 18 -9.43 -15.32 -7.08
CA ARG A 18 -9.71 -14.39 -8.18
C ARG A 18 -9.00 -13.05 -8.06
N ASP A 19 -8.42 -12.74 -6.91
CA ASP A 19 -7.73 -11.47 -6.74
C ASP A 19 -6.37 -11.57 -7.42
N THR A 20 -6.10 -10.65 -8.33
CA THR A 20 -4.79 -10.52 -8.99
C THR A 20 -4.12 -9.27 -8.47
N PHE A 21 -2.90 -9.40 -7.97
CA PHE A 21 -2.06 -8.27 -7.60
C PHE A 21 -0.61 -8.60 -7.90
N ASP A 22 -0.17 -8.15 -9.06
CA ASP A 22 1.15 -8.46 -9.59
C ASP A 22 1.84 -7.20 -10.10
N MET A 23 3.16 -7.32 -10.16
CA MET A 23 4.01 -6.32 -10.74
C MET A 23 4.98 -7.05 -11.65
N ILE A 24 5.14 -6.54 -12.86
CA ILE A 24 6.01 -7.12 -13.87
C ILE A 24 6.95 -6.05 -14.41
N ILE A 25 8.16 -6.49 -14.78
CA ILE A 25 9.10 -5.71 -15.55
C ILE A 25 8.83 -6.02 -17.01
N GLN A 26 8.35 -5.03 -17.78
CA GLN A 26 8.06 -5.24 -19.20
C GLN A 26 9.31 -5.10 -20.08
N ASN A 27 10.27 -4.27 -19.67
CA ASN A 27 11.57 -4.09 -20.32
C ASN A 27 12.58 -3.52 -19.30
N ALA A 28 13.78 -3.15 -19.74
CA ALA A 28 14.82 -2.64 -18.84
C ALA A 28 14.42 -1.39 -18.04
N HIS A 29 13.36 -0.65 -18.41
CA HIS A 29 13.02 0.66 -17.84
C HIS A 29 11.55 0.80 -17.41
N THR A 30 10.70 -0.20 -17.64
CA THR A 30 9.25 -0.08 -17.43
C THR A 30 8.76 -1.11 -16.42
N LEU A 31 8.06 -0.61 -15.40
CA LEU A 31 7.35 -1.41 -14.41
C LEU A 31 5.85 -1.24 -14.59
N THR A 32 5.13 -2.36 -14.56
CA THR A 32 3.67 -2.36 -14.67
C THR A 32 3.08 -3.09 -13.49
N VAL A 33 2.22 -2.42 -12.74
CA VAL A 33 1.43 -3.01 -11.67
C VAL A 33 0.03 -3.25 -12.19
N ARG A 34 -0.45 -4.48 -12.01
CA ARG A 34 -1.82 -4.89 -12.33
C ARG A 34 -2.51 -5.28 -11.04
N TRP A 35 -3.76 -4.84 -10.91
CA TRP A 35 -4.60 -5.24 -9.81
C TRP A 35 -6.00 -5.56 -10.29
N GLU A 36 -6.60 -6.55 -9.67
CA GLU A 36 -8.01 -6.89 -9.74
C GLU A 36 -8.36 -7.47 -8.38
N ILE A 37 -9.02 -6.69 -7.54
CA ILE A 37 -9.47 -7.08 -6.22
C ILE A 37 -10.97 -7.28 -6.30
N SER A 38 -11.45 -8.45 -5.89
CA SER A 38 -12.87 -8.78 -5.91
C SER A 38 -13.67 -7.83 -5.02
N GLU A 39 -14.93 -7.59 -5.42
CA GLU A 39 -15.83 -6.74 -4.63
C GLU A 39 -16.02 -7.26 -3.21
N GLU A 40 -16.01 -8.58 -3.00
CA GLU A 40 -16.11 -9.18 -1.68
C GLU A 40 -14.92 -8.81 -0.79
N THR A 41 -13.69 -8.97 -1.29
CA THR A 41 -12.47 -8.54 -0.58
C THR A 41 -12.53 -7.04 -0.25
N MET A 42 -12.96 -6.21 -1.21
CA MET A 42 -13.09 -4.78 -1.00
C MET A 42 -14.12 -4.44 0.08
N ARG A 43 -15.32 -5.04 0.05
CA ARG A 43 -16.35 -4.80 1.06
C ARG A 43 -15.90 -5.23 2.46
N LEU A 44 -15.24 -6.39 2.57
CA LEU A 44 -14.70 -6.87 3.84
C LEU A 44 -13.61 -5.93 4.38
N ALA A 45 -12.72 -5.47 3.50
CA ALA A 45 -11.66 -4.52 3.85
C ALA A 45 -12.20 -3.17 4.33
N GLU A 46 -13.22 -2.64 3.65
CA GLU A 46 -13.88 -1.39 4.03
C GLU A 46 -14.57 -1.54 5.39
N ALA A 47 -15.26 -2.66 5.64
CA ALA A 47 -15.89 -2.92 6.93
C ALA A 47 -14.91 -2.95 8.12
N VAL A 48 -13.68 -3.44 7.91
CA VAL A 48 -12.62 -3.47 8.94
C VAL A 48 -12.19 -2.09 9.40
N LEU A 49 -12.30 -1.08 8.53
CA LEU A 49 -11.89 0.29 8.84
C LEU A 49 -12.98 1.10 9.56
N PHE A 50 -14.16 0.50 9.81
CA PHE A 50 -15.30 1.06 10.55
C PHE A 50 -15.72 2.47 10.12
N GLU A 51 -15.54 2.80 8.84
CA GLU A 51 -15.91 4.08 8.25
C GLU A 51 -16.91 3.88 7.10
N LYS A 52 -17.50 4.99 6.61
CA LYS A 52 -18.28 4.91 5.38
C LYS A 52 -17.32 4.73 4.20
N PRO A 53 -17.64 3.88 3.20
CA PRO A 53 -16.77 3.67 2.04
C PRO A 53 -16.39 4.95 1.27
N GLN A 54 -17.22 6.01 1.35
CA GLN A 54 -16.99 7.31 0.73
C GLN A 54 -15.85 8.09 1.39
N ASP A 55 -15.59 7.83 2.67
CA ASP A 55 -14.54 8.50 3.46
C ASP A 55 -13.20 7.76 3.33
N MET A 56 -13.19 6.60 2.65
CA MET A 56 -12.00 5.77 2.46
C MET A 56 -11.29 6.09 1.14
N ILE A 57 -9.97 6.23 1.23
CA ILE A 57 -9.06 6.45 0.11
C ILE A 57 -8.38 5.13 -0.23
N LYS A 58 -8.47 4.70 -1.49
CA LYS A 58 -7.76 3.51 -1.98
C LYS A 58 -6.51 3.96 -2.72
N GLU A 59 -5.37 3.36 -2.39
CA GLU A 59 -4.07 3.78 -2.86
C GLU A 59 -3.24 2.60 -3.37
N LEU A 60 -2.62 2.78 -4.53
CA LEU A 60 -1.52 1.97 -5.01
C LEU A 60 -0.21 2.66 -4.66
N ARG A 61 0.70 1.94 -4.03
CA ARG A 61 2.04 2.42 -3.72
C ARG A 61 3.06 1.55 -4.44
N ILE A 62 3.99 2.17 -5.14
CA ILE A 62 5.20 1.50 -5.66
C ILE A 62 6.36 2.02 -4.84
N VAL A 63 6.97 1.12 -4.09
CA VAL A 63 8.11 1.40 -3.23
C VAL A 63 9.36 0.93 -3.96
N ILE A 64 10.37 1.80 -3.99
CA ILE A 64 11.70 1.51 -4.51
C ILE A 64 12.71 1.57 -3.36
N LYS A 65 13.58 0.57 -3.27
CA LYS A 65 14.75 0.57 -2.41
C LYS A 65 16.02 0.51 -3.25
N ARG A 66 16.86 1.54 -3.14
CA ARG A 66 18.10 1.69 -3.90
C ARG A 66 19.18 2.31 -3.02
N LYS A 67 20.37 1.68 -2.98
CA LYS A 67 21.53 2.18 -2.20
C LYS A 67 21.19 2.57 -0.75
N GLY A 68 20.32 1.80 -0.10
CA GLY A 68 19.87 2.05 1.28
C GLY A 68 18.78 3.12 1.44
N VAL A 69 18.41 3.83 0.37
CA VAL A 69 17.30 4.81 0.36
C VAL A 69 16.01 4.11 -0.06
N GLU A 70 14.93 4.41 0.66
CA GLU A 70 13.57 4.00 0.30
C GLU A 70 12.76 5.21 -0.15
N ALA A 71 12.12 5.08 -1.31
CA ALA A 71 11.25 6.10 -1.86
C ALA A 71 9.95 5.47 -2.36
N VAL A 72 8.90 6.27 -2.46
CA VAL A 72 7.57 5.79 -2.83
C VAL A 72 6.94 6.68 -3.88
N ARG A 73 6.20 6.04 -4.78
CA ARG A 73 5.27 6.71 -5.68
C ARG A 73 3.88 6.19 -5.39
N THR A 74 2.93 7.09 -5.18
CA THR A 74 1.55 6.75 -4.82
C THR A 74 0.58 7.17 -5.92
N LYS A 75 -0.41 6.34 -6.19
CA LYS A 75 -1.56 6.63 -7.07
C LYS A 75 -2.85 6.34 -6.31
N ARG A 76 -3.69 7.36 -6.14
CA ARG A 76 -5.06 7.18 -5.64
C ARG A 76 -5.95 6.63 -6.74
N THR A 77 -6.86 5.73 -6.37
CA THR A 77 -7.79 5.10 -7.31
C THR A 77 -9.14 4.89 -6.63
N SER A 78 -10.23 5.02 -7.39
CA SER A 78 -11.55 4.55 -6.96
C SER A 78 -11.85 3.14 -7.48
N TYR A 79 -11.01 2.62 -8.37
CA TYR A 79 -11.20 1.35 -9.05
C TYR A 79 -10.56 0.18 -8.28
N HIS A 80 -11.31 -0.93 -8.19
CA HIS A 80 -10.84 -2.20 -7.64
C HIS A 80 -10.08 -3.05 -8.68
N LYS A 81 -10.06 -2.63 -9.95
CA LYS A 81 -9.23 -3.23 -11.00
C LYS A 81 -8.55 -2.19 -11.88
N GLY A 82 -7.39 -2.51 -12.43
CA GLY A 82 -6.69 -1.65 -13.37
C GLY A 82 -5.22 -1.99 -13.58
N GLU A 83 -4.56 -1.13 -14.33
CA GLU A 83 -3.13 -1.18 -14.60
C GLU A 83 -2.49 0.18 -14.31
N TRP A 84 -1.26 0.16 -13.83
CA TRP A 84 -0.44 1.34 -13.65
C TRP A 84 0.98 1.08 -14.08
N THR A 85 1.37 1.76 -15.16
CA THR A 85 2.70 1.68 -15.75
C THR A 85 3.54 2.88 -15.30
N ILE A 86 4.73 2.60 -14.79
CA ILE A 86 5.79 3.58 -14.53
C ILE A 86 6.83 3.42 -15.65
N GLY A 87 6.96 4.47 -16.47
CA GLY A 87 8.13 4.66 -17.31
C GLY A 87 9.31 5.18 -16.48
N GLN A 88 10.53 4.84 -16.91
CA GLN A 88 11.79 5.27 -16.30
C GLN A 88 12.04 4.72 -14.88
N ALA A 89 11.84 3.42 -14.67
CA ALA A 89 12.28 2.74 -13.46
C ALA A 89 13.81 2.73 -13.38
N ALA A 90 14.39 3.32 -12.33
CA ALA A 90 15.82 3.26 -12.04
C ALA A 90 16.30 1.82 -11.79
N GLY A 91 17.40 1.42 -12.41
CA GLY A 91 18.06 0.15 -12.19
C GLY A 91 18.90 0.11 -10.91
N ASP A 92 19.47 -1.05 -10.62
CA ASP A 92 20.17 -1.35 -9.36
C ASP A 92 19.26 -1.08 -8.15
N ALA A 93 18.01 -1.56 -8.25
CA ALA A 93 16.97 -1.25 -7.27
C ALA A 93 15.97 -2.39 -7.11
N VAL A 94 15.40 -2.50 -5.91
CA VAL A 94 14.31 -3.42 -5.61
C VAL A 94 13.00 -2.67 -5.56
N TYR A 95 12.02 -3.14 -6.33
CA TYR A 95 10.67 -2.59 -6.37
C TYR A 95 9.69 -3.51 -5.67
N ARG A 96 8.68 -2.94 -5.03
CA ARG A 96 7.48 -3.65 -4.57
C ARG A 96 6.25 -2.78 -4.78
N ALA A 97 5.11 -3.40 -5.03
CA ALA A 97 3.83 -2.71 -5.08
C ALA A 97 2.99 -3.07 -3.85
N GLU A 98 2.15 -2.15 -3.40
CA GLU A 98 1.16 -2.35 -2.34
C GLU A 98 -0.19 -1.76 -2.76
N TYR A 99 -1.28 -2.47 -2.48
CA TYR A 99 -2.63 -1.92 -2.50
C TYR A 99 -3.09 -1.68 -1.07
N ARG A 100 -3.52 -0.46 -0.77
CA ARG A 100 -3.90 -0.04 0.58
C ARG A 100 -5.24 0.68 0.55
N ILE A 101 -6.00 0.54 1.64
CA ILE A 101 -7.12 1.41 1.96
C ILE A 101 -6.72 2.25 3.18
N VAL A 102 -7.03 3.53 3.13
CA VAL A 102 -6.80 4.49 4.21
C VAL A 102 -8.14 5.13 4.54
N ASN A 103 -8.40 5.32 5.83
CA ASN A 103 -9.64 5.91 6.31
C ASN A 103 -9.39 7.37 6.76
N SER A 104 -10.44 8.14 7.07
CA SER A 104 -10.37 9.54 7.50
C SER A 104 -9.58 9.73 8.81
N MET A 105 -9.55 8.70 9.66
CA MET A 105 -8.73 8.62 10.87
C MET A 105 -7.27 8.25 10.61
N ASN A 106 -6.84 8.22 9.34
CA ASN A 106 -5.49 7.83 8.88
C ASN A 106 -5.07 6.40 9.26
N VAL A 107 -6.03 5.52 9.55
CA VAL A 107 -5.78 4.09 9.70
C VAL A 107 -5.61 3.48 8.32
N SER A 108 -4.51 2.75 8.11
CA SER A 108 -4.18 2.14 6.84
C SER A 108 -4.21 0.61 6.91
N LEU A 109 -4.97 -0.01 6.01
CA LEU A 109 -5.02 -1.45 5.80
C LEU A 109 -4.30 -1.80 4.50
N LYS A 110 -3.24 -2.61 4.57
CA LYS A 110 -2.61 -3.22 3.39
C LYS A 110 -3.39 -4.45 2.97
N LEU A 111 -3.95 -4.41 1.77
CA LEU A 111 -4.75 -5.51 1.20
C LEU A 111 -3.92 -6.49 0.40
N ALA A 112 -3.03 -5.96 -0.44
CA ALA A 112 -2.18 -6.78 -1.28
C ALA A 112 -0.77 -6.19 -1.35
N GLY A 113 0.19 -7.05 -1.64
CA GLY A 113 1.58 -6.65 -1.85
C GLY A 113 2.30 -7.64 -2.74
N THR A 114 3.16 -7.14 -3.61
CA THR A 114 4.01 -7.99 -4.42
C THR A 114 5.29 -8.35 -3.68
N LYS A 115 5.94 -9.43 -4.11
CA LYS A 115 7.33 -9.69 -3.73
C LYS A 115 8.24 -8.59 -4.29
N GLY A 116 9.39 -8.41 -3.65
CA GLY A 116 10.43 -7.54 -4.18
C GLY A 116 10.93 -8.05 -5.53
N ILE A 117 10.95 -7.19 -6.53
CA ILE A 117 11.51 -7.48 -7.86
C ILE A 117 12.74 -6.62 -8.04
N TYR A 118 13.88 -7.26 -8.24
CA TYR A 118 15.13 -6.57 -8.52
C TYR A 118 15.19 -6.19 -10.00
N LEU A 119 15.45 -4.91 -10.27
CA LEU A 119 15.76 -4.40 -11.60
C LEU A 119 17.26 -4.16 -11.68
N ALA A 120 17.93 -4.84 -12.62
CA ALA A 120 19.35 -4.66 -12.86
C ALA A 120 19.68 -3.23 -13.34
N GLU A 121 20.95 -2.86 -13.29
CA GLU A 121 21.41 -1.56 -13.76
C GLU A 121 21.02 -1.32 -15.23
N ASN A 122 20.50 -0.12 -15.51
CA ASN A 122 19.88 0.20 -16.79
C ASN A 122 20.15 1.65 -17.25
N GLY A 123 21.15 2.33 -16.68
CA GLY A 123 21.49 3.72 -17.04
C GLY A 123 20.49 4.78 -16.57
N ILE A 124 19.37 4.41 -15.94
CA ILE A 124 18.44 5.36 -15.32
C ILE A 124 18.90 5.62 -13.89
N SER A 125 19.53 6.77 -13.71
CA SER A 125 20.05 7.22 -12.41
C SER A 125 19.00 7.91 -11.55
N ASP A 126 17.96 8.44 -12.17
CA ASP A 126 17.02 9.35 -11.54
C ASP A 126 15.74 8.64 -11.08
N ILE A 127 15.26 9.02 -9.89
CA ILE A 127 14.00 8.57 -9.31
C ILE A 127 13.07 9.76 -9.02
N ASN A 128 13.24 10.91 -9.68
CA ASN A 128 12.51 12.17 -9.43
C ASN A 128 10.96 12.04 -9.36
N SER A 129 10.37 10.98 -9.92
CA SER A 129 8.93 10.70 -9.79
C SER A 129 8.53 9.98 -8.49
N PHE A 130 9.51 9.60 -7.66
CA PHE A 130 9.37 8.97 -6.35
C PHE A 130 9.75 9.98 -5.28
N GLN A 131 8.91 10.09 -4.26
CA GLN A 131 9.16 10.92 -3.10
C GLN A 131 9.93 10.07 -2.08
N SER A 132 10.98 10.63 -1.45
CA SER A 132 11.59 9.99 -0.28
C SER A 132 10.49 9.68 0.72
N GLU A 133 10.48 8.47 1.28
CA GLU A 133 9.53 8.17 2.34
C GLU A 133 9.95 8.95 3.58
N ASP A 134 9.48 10.19 3.66
CA ASP A 134 9.83 11.11 4.73
C ASP A 134 9.33 10.50 6.03
N ALA A 135 10.16 10.51 7.08
CA ALA A 135 9.77 9.95 8.38
C ALA A 135 8.55 10.66 8.98
N HIS A 136 8.21 11.85 8.45
CA HIS A 136 7.01 12.63 8.75
C HIS A 136 5.73 12.12 8.04
N ILE A 137 5.86 11.22 7.06
CA ILE A 137 4.78 10.46 6.42
C ILE A 137 4.62 9.07 7.10
N ARG A 138 5.39 8.77 8.15
CA ARG A 138 5.01 7.70 9.09
C ARG A 138 3.78 8.17 9.85
N TRP A 139 2.62 7.75 9.37
CA TRP A 139 1.28 8.06 9.88
C TRP A 139 1.16 7.92 11.42
N GLU A 140 1.95 7.05 12.03
CA GLU A 140 2.12 6.88 13.48
C GLU A 140 2.40 8.22 14.21
N LYS A 141 3.19 9.12 13.60
CA LYS A 141 3.49 10.45 14.14
C LYS A 141 2.38 11.48 13.89
N GLN A 142 1.57 11.31 12.85
CA GLN A 142 0.44 12.20 12.55
C GLN A 142 -0.80 11.86 13.39
N PHE A 143 -1.04 10.57 13.63
CA PHE A 143 -2.12 10.07 14.49
C PHE A 143 -1.96 10.52 15.95
N SER A 144 -0.73 10.47 16.48
CA SER A 144 -0.43 10.96 17.84
C SER A 144 -0.64 12.48 17.99
N ALA A 145 -0.36 13.26 16.95
CA ALA A 145 -0.61 14.71 16.95
C ALA A 145 -2.11 15.06 16.93
N TYR A 146 -2.94 14.27 16.24
CA TYR A 146 -4.39 14.54 16.11
C TYR A 146 -5.26 13.96 17.24
N THR A 147 -4.82 12.87 17.87
CA THR A 147 -5.62 12.16 18.87
C THR A 147 -5.27 12.50 20.31
N CYS A 148 -4.26 13.35 20.54
CA CYS A 148 -3.68 13.61 21.87
C CYS A 148 -3.26 12.34 22.64
N TYR A 149 -3.21 11.17 21.98
CA TYR A 149 -2.44 10.03 22.46
C TYR A 149 -0.96 10.37 22.23
N GLY A 150 -0.46 11.30 23.06
CA GLY A 150 0.96 11.37 23.31
C GLY A 150 1.41 9.98 23.72
N ARG A 151 2.57 9.54 23.22
CA ARG A 151 3.39 8.58 23.95
C ARG A 151 3.29 9.00 25.41
N GLY A 152 2.79 8.11 26.27
CA GLY A 152 2.83 8.34 27.69
C GLY A 152 4.29 8.58 28.07
N GLU A 153 4.69 9.85 28.12
CA GLU A 153 5.81 10.28 28.93
C GLU A 153 5.36 10.11 30.37
N LYS A 154 5.67 8.92 30.88
CA LYS A 154 6.43 8.73 32.12
C LYS A 154 7.42 7.62 31.77
N GLU A 155 8.75 7.81 31.73
CA GLU A 155 9.60 8.48 32.72
C GLU A 155 9.07 8.33 34.15
N ARG A 156 9.18 7.11 34.68
CA ARG A 156 10.07 6.78 35.80
C ARG A 156 10.06 5.27 36.06
#